data_AF-A0A972VWQ8-F1
#
_entry.id   AF-A0A972VWQ8-F1
#
_cell.length_a   1.000
_cell.length_b   1.000
_cell.length_c   1.000
_cell.angle_alpha   90.00
_cell.angle_beta   90.00
_cell.angle_gamma   90.00
#
_symmetry.space_group_name_H-M   'P 1'
#
loop_
_entity.id
_entity.type
_entity.pdbx_description
1 polymer ?
#
loop_
_entity_poly.entity_id
_entity_poly.type
_entity_poly.pdbx_seq_one_letter_code
_entity_poly.pdbx_strand_id
1 'polypeptide(L)'
;MMRTPSLLHALICFCVVVGMISSGLFVFNISLHSIIFMALIWVGVNARLLGHDYAAIQSMMSEAITRALPAIYIFLLIGMVIASFMQSGTIATLIYYGLSLIEPSLFLFTGLLLCCL
;
A
#
# COMPACT_ATOMS: atom_id res chain seq x y z
N MET A 1 -21.20 -2.86 25.54
CA MET A 1 -21.82 -1.95 24.55
C MET A 1 -20.72 -1.48 23.61
N MET A 2 -20.70 -2.01 22.38
CA MET A 2 -19.76 -1.60 21.34
C MET A 2 -20.09 -0.17 20.94
N ARG A 3 -19.24 0.81 21.27
CA ARG A 3 -19.49 2.20 20.88
C ARG A 3 -19.11 2.38 19.42
N THR A 4 -20.05 2.86 18.62
CA THR A 4 -19.76 3.32 17.27
C THR A 4 -18.72 4.44 17.35
N PRO A 5 -17.62 4.36 16.59
CA PRO A 5 -16.61 5.41 16.59
C PRO A 5 -17.26 6.72 16.14
N SER A 6 -17.16 7.75 16.95
CA SER A 6 -17.41 9.12 16.47
C SER A 6 -16.42 9.42 15.34
N LEU A 7 -16.88 10.08 14.27
CA LEU A 7 -16.03 10.50 13.15
C LEU A 7 -14.77 11.22 13.63
N LEU A 8 -14.89 11.98 14.72
CA LEU A 8 -13.81 12.71 15.36
C LEU A 8 -12.77 11.79 16.02
N HIS A 9 -13.19 10.68 16.64
CA HIS A 9 -12.26 9.69 17.21
C HIS A 9 -11.50 8.92 16.11
N ALA A 10 -12.18 8.55 15.02
CA ALA A 10 -11.54 7.88 13.89
C ALA A 10 -10.50 8.79 13.22
N LEU A 11 -10.84 10.07 13.00
CA LEU A 11 -9.95 11.05 12.41
C LEU A 11 -8.72 11.32 13.29
N ILE A 12 -8.90 11.47 14.61
CA ILE A 12 -7.78 11.63 15.55
C ILE A 12 -6.86 10.41 15.52
N CYS A 13 -7.41 9.19 15.59
CA CYS A 13 -6.60 7.98 15.60
C CYS A 13 -5.78 7.85 14.31
N PHE A 14 -6.39 8.14 13.16
CA PHE A 14 -5.71 8.13 11.86
C PHE A 14 -4.60 9.19 11.78
N CYS A 15 -4.89 10.44 12.15
CA CYS A 15 -3.91 11.53 12.15
C CYS A 15 -2.72 11.22 13.08
N VAL A 16 -2.96 10.64 14.25
CA VAL A 16 -1.89 10.27 15.18
C VAL A 16 -1.00 9.17 14.61
N VAL A 17 -1.57 8.16 13.94
CA VAL A 17 -0.79 7.10 13.28
C VAL A 17 0.06 7.66 12.14
N VAL A 18 -0.54 8.50 11.28
CA VAL A 18 0.18 9.18 10.19
C VAL A 18 1.29 10.06 10.73
N GLY A 19 1.00 10.83 11.79
CA GLY A 19 1.97 11.66 12.48
C GLY A 19 3.13 10.84 13.03
N MET A 20 2.86 9.73 13.72
CA MET A 20 3.88 8.83 14.26
C MET A 20 4.78 8.25 13.16
N ILE A 21 4.20 7.80 12.04
CA ILE A 21 4.95 7.24 10.92
C ILE A 21 5.83 8.32 10.28
N SER A 22 5.25 9.50 10.01
CA SER A 22 5.98 10.62 9.42
C SER A 22 7.12 11.09 10.32
N SER A 23 6.85 11.38 11.60
CA SER A 23 7.87 11.82 12.54
C SER A 23 8.94 10.75 12.78
N GLY A 24 8.55 9.47 12.84
CA GLY A 24 9.48 8.36 13.05
C GLY A 24 10.46 8.18 11.90
N LEU A 25 10.01 8.33 10.66
CA LEU A 25 10.88 8.26 9.48
C LEU A 25 11.78 9.49 9.35
N PHE A 26 11.20 10.69 9.42
CA PHE A 26 11.92 11.93 9.11
C PHE A 26 12.88 12.40 10.21
N VAL A 27 12.51 12.23 11.48
CA VAL A 27 13.31 12.77 12.61
C VAL A 27 14.31 11.75 13.12
N PHE A 28 13.90 10.49 13.24
CA PHE A 28 14.67 9.49 13.97
C PHE A 28 15.44 8.50 13.08
N ASN A 29 15.16 8.41 11.77
CA ASN A 29 15.77 7.43 10.85
C ASN A 29 15.73 5.98 11.42
N ILE A 30 14.74 5.69 12.26
CA ILE A 30 14.57 4.36 12.87
C ILE A 30 13.97 3.42 11.83
N SER A 31 14.31 2.14 11.94
CA SER A 31 13.73 1.09 11.12
C SER A 31 12.20 1.12 11.17
N LEU A 32 11.58 1.09 9.99
CA LEU A 32 10.12 1.15 9.81
C LEU A 32 9.39 0.12 10.68
N HIS A 33 10.01 -1.06 10.88
CA HIS A 33 9.49 -2.13 11.73
C HIS A 33 9.24 -1.70 13.18
N SER A 34 10.12 -0.88 13.77
CA SER A 34 9.93 -0.42 15.15
C SER A 34 8.78 0.58 15.25
N ILE A 35 8.64 1.47 14.28
CA ILE A 35 7.61 2.52 14.26
C ILE A 35 6.21 1.90 14.08
N ILE A 36 6.06 0.93 13.17
CA ILE A 36 4.78 0.24 12.97
C ILE A 36 4.35 -0.56 14.21
N PHE A 37 5.30 -1.10 14.98
CA PHE A 37 5.00 -1.80 16.23
C PHE A 37 4.43 -0.84 17.28
N MET A 38 4.99 0.36 17.40
CA MET A 38 4.48 1.39 18.30
C MET A 38 3.09 1.89 17.87
N ALA A 39 2.87 2.07 16.56
CA ALA A 39 1.57 2.42 16.01
C ALA A 39 0.52 1.33 16.28
N LEU A 40 0.89 0.05 16.18
CA LEU A 40 0.00 -1.08 16.53
C LEU A 40 -0.42 -1.05 18.01
N ILE A 41 0.51 -0.74 18.92
CA ILE A 41 0.18 -0.59 20.35
C ILE A 41 -0.83 0.55 20.54
N TRP A 42 -0.60 1.69 19.89
CA TRP A 42 -1.51 2.84 19.97
C TRP A 42 -2.92 2.52 19.45
N VAL A 43 -3.02 1.86 18.30
CA VAL A 43 -4.30 1.45 17.70
C VAL A 43 -4.98 0.39 18.57
N GLY A 44 -4.24 -0.57 19.12
CA GLY A 44 -4.76 -1.58 20.03
C GLY A 44 -5.33 -1.00 21.33
N VAL A 45 -4.67 0.00 21.92
CA VAL A 45 -5.19 0.74 23.09
C VAL A 45 -6.48 1.47 22.73
N ASN A 46 -6.53 2.15 21.57
CA ASN A 46 -7.74 2.84 21.09
C ASN A 46 -8.89 1.86 20.83
N ALA A 47 -8.62 0.69 20.25
CA ALA A 47 -9.61 -0.36 20.02
C ALA A 47 -10.19 -0.91 21.34
N ARG A 48 -9.34 -1.08 22.36
CA ARG A 48 -9.76 -1.50 23.71
C ARG A 48 -10.60 -0.43 24.40
N LEU A 49 -10.26 0.86 24.24
CA LEU A 49 -11.07 1.99 24.75
C LEU A 49 -12.48 2.05 24.12
N LEU A 50 -12.62 1.59 22.88
CA LEU A 50 -13.92 1.44 22.21
C LEU A 50 -14.76 0.26 22.73
N GLY A 51 -14.17 -0.59 23.59
CA GLY A 51 -14.83 -1.75 24.18
C GLY A 51 -14.79 -3.00 23.30
N HIS A 52 -13.88 -3.07 22.32
CA HIS A 52 -13.65 -4.31 21.59
C HIS A 52 -12.90 -5.32 22.44
N ASP A 53 -13.37 -6.57 22.40
CA ASP A 53 -12.71 -7.68 23.08
C ASP A 53 -11.43 -8.09 22.33
N TYR A 54 -10.45 -8.66 23.04
CA TYR A 54 -9.17 -9.06 22.46
C TYR A 54 -9.36 -10.09 21.33
N ALA A 55 -10.29 -11.04 21.52
CA ALA A 55 -10.63 -12.04 20.51
C ALA A 55 -11.19 -11.40 19.22
N ALA A 56 -11.95 -10.30 19.34
CA ALA A 56 -12.48 -9.58 18.19
C ALA A 56 -11.39 -8.80 17.46
N ILE A 57 -10.42 -8.21 18.19
CA ILE A 57 -9.26 -7.54 17.56
C ILE A 57 -8.43 -8.56 16.78
N GLN A 58 -8.17 -9.73 17.38
CA GLN A 58 -7.41 -10.79 16.72
C GLN A 58 -8.10 -11.32 15.46
N SER A 59 -9.42 -11.55 15.50
CA SER A 59 -10.16 -12.01 14.33
C SER A 59 -10.15 -10.97 13.20
N MET A 60 -10.31 -9.68 13.51
CA MET A 60 -10.19 -8.60 12.53
C MET A 60 -8.81 -8.56 11.87
N MET A 61 -7.73 -8.76 12.64
CA MET A 61 -6.37 -8.81 12.09
C MET A 61 -6.18 -10.01 11.15
N SER A 62 -6.67 -11.19 11.54
CA SER A 62 -6.59 -12.39 10.70
C SER A 62 -7.38 -12.20 9.40
N GLU A 63 -8.58 -11.64 9.48
CA GLU A 63 -9.41 -11.39 8.31
C GLU A 63 -8.78 -10.35 7.37
N ALA A 64 -8.13 -9.32 7.92
CA ALA A 64 -7.37 -8.35 7.14
C ALA A 64 -6.23 -9.02 6.35
N ILE A 65 -5.49 -9.94 6.98
CA ILE A 65 -4.43 -10.71 6.32
C ILE A 65 -5.02 -11.57 5.20
N THR A 66 -6.09 -12.32 5.47
CA THR A 66 -6.74 -13.17 4.47
C THR A 66 -7.22 -12.37 3.26
N ARG A 67 -7.73 -11.16 3.46
CA ARG A 67 -8.14 -10.26 2.36
C ARG A 67 -6.96 -9.69 1.58
N ALA A 68 -5.78 -9.56 2.19
CA ALA A 68 -4.58 -9.07 1.53
C ALA A 68 -3.85 -10.15 0.70
N LEU A 69 -3.95 -11.44 1.08
CA LEU A 69 -3.32 -12.56 0.37
C LEU A 69 -3.55 -12.57 -1.15
N PRO A 70 -4.78 -12.44 -1.68
CA PRO A 70 -4.99 -12.46 -3.13
C PRO A 70 -4.26 -11.32 -3.85
N ALA A 71 -4.19 -10.13 -3.26
CA ALA A 71 -3.43 -9.02 -3.84
C ALA A 71 -1.92 -9.31 -3.88
N ILE A 72 -1.38 -9.88 -2.79
CA ILE A 72 0.04 -10.28 -2.72
C ILE A 72 0.35 -11.33 -3.80
N TYR A 73 -0.51 -12.32 -4.01
CA TYR A 73 -0.33 -13.31 -5.06
C TYR A 73 -0.35 -12.69 -6.46
N ILE A 74 -1.25 -11.74 -6.73
CA ILE A 74 -1.29 -11.02 -8.01
C ILE A 74 0.01 -10.23 -8.23
N PHE A 75 0.47 -9.47 -7.23
CA PHE A 75 1.72 -8.72 -7.33
C PHE A 75 2.93 -9.63 -7.57
N LEU A 76 2.97 -10.79 -6.92
CA LEU A 76 4.02 -11.79 -7.09
C LEU A 76 4.01 -12.37 -8.51
N LEU A 77 2.84 -12.75 -9.02
CA LEU A 77 2.69 -13.26 -10.39
C LEU A 77 3.13 -12.22 -11.44
N ILE A 78 2.68 -10.98 -11.30
CA ILE A 78 3.08 -9.89 -12.21
C ILE A 78 4.60 -9.67 -12.16
N GLY A 79 5.19 -9.67 -10.96
CA GLY A 79 6.64 -9.57 -10.79
C GLY A 79 7.40 -10.69 -11.52
N MET A 80 6.95 -11.94 -11.40
CA MET A 80 7.56 -13.07 -12.09
C MET A 80 7.44 -12.97 -13.62
N VAL A 81 6.28 -12.53 -14.13
CA VAL A 81 6.05 -12.37 -15.57
C VAL A 81 6.95 -11.27 -16.14
N ILE A 82 7.03 -10.11 -15.48
CA ILE A 82 7.90 -9.01 -15.91
C ILE A 82 9.37 -9.43 -15.90
N ALA A 83 9.82 -10.09 -14.83
CA ALA A 83 11.20 -10.59 -14.73
C ALA A 83 11.54 -11.56 -15.87
N SER A 84 10.61 -12.46 -16.21
CA SER A 84 10.78 -13.44 -17.29
C SER A 84 10.87 -12.77 -18.66
N PHE A 85 10.02 -11.78 -18.94
CA PHE A 85 10.05 -11.03 -20.19
C PHE A 85 11.25 -10.08 -20.31
N MET A 86 11.76 -9.56 -19.19
CA MET A 86 13.02 -8.82 -19.18
C MET A 86 14.19 -9.74 -19.54
N GLN A 87 14.25 -10.93 -18.95
CA GLN A 87 15.30 -11.92 -19.24
C GLN A 87 15.24 -12.42 -20.67
N SER A 88 14.04 -12.60 -21.23
CA SER A 88 13.83 -12.98 -22.63
C SER A 88 14.13 -11.84 -23.62
N GLY A 89 14.41 -10.62 -23.15
CA GLY A 89 14.64 -9.45 -23.98
C GLY A 89 13.38 -8.90 -24.67
N THR A 90 12.22 -9.53 -24.49
CA THR A 90 10.95 -9.15 -25.16
C THR A 90 10.48 -7.75 -24.76
N ILE A 91 10.63 -7.36 -23.49
CA ILE A 91 10.29 -5.99 -23.05
C ILE A 91 11.22 -4.96 -23.70
N ALA A 92 12.53 -5.25 -23.75
CA ALA A 92 13.51 -4.32 -24.33
C ALA A 92 13.30 -4.13 -25.83
N THR A 93 13.01 -5.21 -26.57
CA THR A 93 12.72 -5.14 -28.01
C THR A 93 11.42 -4.38 -28.29
N LEU A 94 10.36 -4.62 -27.52
CA LEU A 94 9.10 -3.88 -27.65
C LEU A 94 9.28 -2.37 -27.42
N ILE A 95 10.09 -1.98 -26.43
CA ILE A 95 10.41 -0.57 -26.18
C ILE A 95 11.19 0.03 -27.35
N TYR A 96 12.21 -0.67 -27.85
CA TYR A 96 13.03 -0.19 -28.96
C TYR A 96 12.20 0.02 -30.24
N TYR A 97 11.37 -0.97 -30.60
CA TYR A 97 10.49 -0.86 -31.76
C TYR A 97 9.36 0.16 -31.55
N GLY A 98 8.81 0.25 -30.33
CA GLY A 98 7.80 1.25 -29.99
C GLY A 98 8.32 2.69 -30.11
N LEU A 99 9.55 2.94 -29.66
CA LEU A 99 10.21 4.24 -29.81
C LEU A 99 10.61 4.54 -31.27
N SER A 100 10.95 3.53 -32.07
CA SER A 100 11.21 3.76 -33.50
C SER A 100 9.96 4.10 -34.31
N LEU A 101 8.78 3.67 -33.85
CA LEU A 101 7.49 3.95 -34.49
C LEU A 101 6.92 5.32 -34.10
N ILE A 102 7.34 5.88 -32.95
CA ILE A 102 6.83 7.14 -32.42
C ILE A 102 7.84 8.24 -32.65
N GLU A 103 7.42 9.28 -33.37
CA GLU A 103 8.22 10.49 -33.52
C GLU A 103 8.33 11.20 -32.14
N PRO A 104 9.54 11.57 -31.68
CA PRO A 104 9.79 11.99 -30.29
C PRO A 104 8.97 13.22 -29.83
N SER A 105 8.41 14.00 -30.75
CA SER A 105 7.53 15.14 -30.47
C SER A 105 6.08 14.74 -30.13
N LEU A 106 5.60 13.58 -30.59
CA LEU A 106 4.21 13.13 -30.41
C LEU A 106 4.02 12.20 -29.22
N PHE A 107 5.10 11.71 -28.60
CA PHE A 107 5.06 10.74 -27.50
C PHE A 107 4.13 11.12 -26.34
N LEU A 108 4.18 12.39 -25.90
CA LEU A 108 3.34 12.87 -24.79
C LEU A 108 1.87 12.96 -25.20
N PHE A 109 1.58 13.34 -26.45
CA PHE A 109 0.22 13.47 -26.96
C PHE A 109 -0.43 12.10 -27.17
N THR A 110 0.28 11.15 -27.77
CA THR A 110 -0.20 9.76 -27.91
C THR A 110 -0.35 9.08 -26.55
N GLY A 111 0.55 9.31 -25.60
CA GLY A 111 0.41 8.79 -24.23
C GLY A 111 -0.85 9.30 -23.51
N LEU A 112 -1.18 10.59 -23.66
CA LEU A 112 -2.43 11.15 -23.13
C LEU A 112 -3.66 10.50 -23.78
N LEU A 113 -3.66 10.37 -25.11
CA LEU A 113 -4.77 9.77 -25.85
C LEU A 113 -5.01 8.31 -25.47
N LEU A 114 -3.94 7.53 -25.27
CA LEU A 114 -3.99 6.12 -24.87
C LEU A 114 -4.47 5.93 -23.41
N CYS A 115 -4.17 6.88 -22.52
CA CYS A 115 -4.64 6.85 -21.13
C CYS A 115 -6.12 7.26 -21.00
N CYS A 116 -6.62 8.07 -21.94
CA CYS A 116 -8.02 8.50 -21.98
C CYS A 116 -8.95 7.53 -22.74
N LEU A 117 -8.39 6.58 -23.49
CA LEU A 117 -9.13 5.53 -24.20
C LEU A 117 -9.42 4.35 -23.25
#